data_AF-A0A4W5JWH1-F1
#
_entry.id   AF-A0A4W5JWH1-F1
#
_cell.length_a   1.000
_cell.length_b   1.000
_cell.length_c   1.000
_cell.angle_alpha   90.00
_cell.angle_beta   90.00
_cell.angle_gamma   90.00
#
_symmetry.space_group_name_H-M   'P 1'
#
loop_
_entity.id
_entity.type
_entity.pdbx_description
1 polymer ?
#
loop_
_entity_poly.entity_id
_entity_poly.type
_entity_poly.pdbx_seq_one_letter_code
_entity_poly.pdbx_strand_id
1 'polypeptide(L)'
;MLFCSLQLSSYPADQTSLSLSSLCDLCPLPGYFGRDCVDACHLNPCEQVSTCVRKPSSSHGYTCECGQNYYGQYCENRVEKPCPRGWWGNPVCGPCNCDISKGFNPDCNKTSGECRCKDNYYQPKDEDTCYPCECFPLGAHSRTCDPHTGQCPCKAGVIGQQCNRCDNPFAEVTATGCEVVYEGCPKAFDQGIWWPKTKFGRPAAMNCPKGSIGTAIRHCNDEKGWLPPELFNCTTVSFTQLMKMNEEMHRNVSRMDGERAKAIVRLLHNATNHTDSYYGNDVKTAFQLLTRVLQYESQQTGFDLTATRDAEFNENLVRAGSAILDPGTRDHWEQIQRSEGGTAHLLRHFEDYTKTLARNMRKTYLKPFTIVTDNMIIVVDYLDTSVPEQASFPRFHEIHEYYPKDLTSSVHFPQFNTRPQEVPNKVVEASPSVEPSHTDAPEEDHTLSNKSRRHVESVAPLPVAVVIVFRSLGQLLPERYDPDRRSLRLPSRPVINTPIVSTLVYSEGSPLPSPLDPPITLEYTLLETEERTKPVCVFWNHSIA
;
A
#
# COMPACT_ATOMS: atom_id res chain seq x y z
N MET A 1 3.20 -23.43 23.85
CA MET A 1 2.07 -24.35 23.59
C MET A 1 2.64 -25.69 23.19
N LEU A 2 2.23 -26.71 23.97
CA LEU A 2 2.24 -28.16 23.76
C LEU A 2 3.50 -28.84 23.16
N PHE A 3 4.32 -29.52 23.97
CA PHE A 3 4.13 -30.84 24.65
C PHE A 3 4.52 -31.99 23.69
N CYS A 4 5.15 -33.10 24.06
CA CYS A 4 5.63 -33.75 25.29
C CYS A 4 6.62 -34.84 24.78
N SER A 5 7.63 -35.38 25.48
CA SER A 5 7.65 -36.27 26.67
C SER A 5 8.94 -37.11 26.49
N LEU A 6 9.72 -37.60 27.45
CA LEU A 6 9.58 -37.86 28.88
C LEU A 6 11.02 -38.08 29.39
N GLN A 7 11.35 -37.54 30.57
CA GLN A 7 12.68 -37.66 31.19
C GLN A 7 12.56 -38.40 32.53
N LEU A 8 13.42 -39.41 32.68
CA LEU A 8 13.99 -40.11 33.84
C LEU A 8 13.47 -39.88 35.28
N SER A 9 13.27 -41.02 35.97
CA SER A 9 13.67 -41.30 37.37
C SER A 9 14.62 -42.51 37.32
N SER A 10 15.57 -42.84 38.19
CA SER A 10 16.10 -42.38 39.49
C SER A 10 17.36 -43.24 39.78
N TYR A 11 18.31 -42.75 40.61
CA TYR A 11 19.51 -43.40 41.22
C TYR A 11 19.40 -44.90 41.67
N PRO A 12 20.47 -45.62 42.12
CA PRO A 12 21.92 -45.34 42.22
C PRO A 12 22.87 -46.49 41.75
N ALA A 13 24.18 -46.24 41.89
CA ALA A 13 25.33 -47.13 42.06
C ALA A 13 25.14 -48.67 42.05
N ASP A 14 25.99 -49.35 41.28
CA ASP A 14 26.77 -50.44 41.86
C ASP A 14 28.15 -50.61 41.18
N GLN A 15 29.11 -50.98 42.01
CA GLN A 15 30.51 -51.20 41.69
C GLN A 15 30.66 -52.39 40.75
N THR A 16 31.58 -52.32 39.80
CA THR A 16 32.59 -53.38 39.60
C THR A 16 33.69 -52.88 38.71
N SER A 17 34.86 -52.74 39.33
CA SER A 17 36.16 -52.65 38.69
C SER A 17 36.36 -53.81 37.71
N LEU A 18 36.59 -53.50 36.44
CA LEU A 18 37.39 -54.35 35.57
C LEU A 18 38.45 -53.49 34.89
N SER A 19 39.63 -53.55 35.51
CA SER A 19 40.89 -53.17 34.91
C SER A 19 41.09 -53.92 33.59
N LEU A 20 41.15 -53.19 32.49
CA LEU A 20 41.95 -53.61 31.34
C LEU A 20 42.66 -52.38 30.79
N SER A 21 43.78 -52.04 31.45
CA SER A 21 44.90 -51.38 30.81
C SER A 21 45.36 -52.27 29.64
N SER A 22 44.80 -52.05 28.45
CA SER A 22 45.41 -52.53 27.23
C SER A 22 46.63 -51.65 26.95
N LEU A 23 47.81 -52.29 27.04
CA LEU A 23 49.04 -51.77 26.49
C LEU A 23 48.77 -51.34 25.04
N CYS A 24 48.79 -50.04 24.78
CA CYS A 24 49.13 -49.58 23.44
C CYS A 24 50.61 -49.91 23.25
N ASP A 25 50.90 -50.87 22.38
CA ASP A 25 52.22 -51.15 21.84
C ASP A 25 52.73 -49.85 21.15
N LEU A 26 53.49 -49.04 21.91
CA LEU A 26 54.00 -47.74 21.49
C LEU A 26 55.28 -47.94 20.65
N CYS A 27 55.11 -48.03 19.34
CA CYS A 27 56.21 -47.78 18.42
C CYS A 27 56.59 -46.29 18.51
N PRO A 28 57.86 -45.94 18.75
CA PRO A 28 58.28 -44.56 19.03
C PRO A 28 58.26 -43.64 17.79
N LEU A 29 58.05 -44.19 16.59
CA LEU A 29 58.05 -43.45 15.34
C LEU A 29 56.65 -43.42 14.71
N PRO A 30 56.11 -42.23 14.37
CA PRO A 30 54.84 -42.12 13.66
C PRO A 30 54.94 -42.81 12.30
N GLY A 31 53.95 -43.66 11.97
CA GLY A 31 53.91 -44.44 10.73
C GLY A 31 54.25 -45.93 10.88
N TYR A 32 54.41 -46.44 12.10
CA TYR A 32 54.67 -47.84 12.41
C TYR A 32 53.66 -48.40 13.42
N PHE A 33 53.15 -49.60 13.18
CA PHE A 33 52.06 -50.19 13.97
C PHE A 33 52.35 -51.65 14.37
N GLY A 34 51.78 -52.05 15.52
CA GLY A 34 51.89 -53.42 16.07
C GLY A 34 53.15 -53.64 16.93
N ARG A 35 53.27 -54.86 17.49
CA ARG A 35 54.37 -55.24 18.41
C ARG A 35 55.74 -55.27 17.75
N ASP A 36 55.77 -55.54 16.45
CA ASP A 36 56.99 -55.65 15.65
C ASP A 36 57.32 -54.34 14.90
N CYS A 37 56.59 -53.25 15.17
CA CYS A 37 56.74 -51.95 14.51
C CYS A 37 56.91 -52.05 12.98
N VAL A 38 55.86 -52.55 12.32
CA VAL A 38 55.83 -52.70 10.86
C VAL A 38 55.36 -51.40 10.22
N ASP A 39 55.96 -51.06 9.07
CA ASP A 39 55.63 -49.86 8.31
C ASP A 39 54.16 -49.85 7.89
N ALA A 40 53.46 -48.76 8.18
CA ALA A 40 52.05 -48.60 7.82
C ALA A 40 51.82 -48.78 6.31
N CYS A 41 52.67 -48.22 5.45
CA CYS A 41 52.48 -48.29 4.00
C CYS A 41 52.76 -49.68 3.42
N HIS A 42 53.45 -50.57 4.15
CA HIS A 42 53.57 -51.98 3.75
C HIS A 42 52.24 -52.75 3.85
N LEU A 43 51.36 -52.32 4.75
CA LEU A 43 50.01 -52.88 4.92
C LEU A 43 48.96 -52.15 4.07
N ASN A 44 49.36 -51.08 3.38
CA ASN A 44 48.54 -50.12 2.65
C ASN A 44 47.15 -49.87 3.29
N PRO A 45 47.07 -49.02 4.33
CA PRO A 45 45.82 -48.70 5.02
C PRO A 45 44.86 -47.86 4.17
N CYS A 46 45.24 -47.46 2.96
CA CYS A 46 44.44 -46.63 2.07
C CYS A 46 43.49 -47.49 1.23
N GLU A 47 42.23 -47.09 1.12
CA GLU A 47 41.20 -47.87 0.42
C GLU A 47 41.13 -47.54 -1.10
N GLN A 48 40.46 -48.41 -1.87
CA GLN A 48 40.13 -48.24 -3.31
C GLN A 48 41.30 -47.84 -4.23
N VAL A 49 42.39 -48.61 -4.21
CA VAL A 49 43.55 -48.49 -5.14
C VAL A 49 44.28 -47.14 -5.00
N SER A 50 44.27 -46.56 -3.80
CA SER A 50 45.07 -45.39 -3.44
C SER A 50 46.45 -45.79 -2.95
N THR A 51 47.41 -44.86 -3.03
CA THR A 51 48.82 -45.13 -2.71
C THR A 51 49.17 -44.51 -1.36
N CYS A 52 49.63 -45.33 -0.42
CA CYS A 52 50.18 -44.85 0.84
C CYS A 52 51.56 -44.23 0.63
N VAL A 53 51.73 -42.98 1.08
CA VAL A 53 52.99 -42.25 1.01
C VAL A 53 53.43 -41.86 2.43
N ARG A 54 54.69 -42.14 2.76
CA ARG A 54 55.25 -41.77 4.06
C ARG A 54 55.41 -40.25 4.17
N LYS A 55 54.90 -39.71 5.26
CA LYS A 55 54.92 -38.27 5.55
C LYS A 55 55.12 -38.05 7.05
N PRO A 56 56.39 -37.94 7.50
CA PRO A 56 56.72 -37.79 8.92
C PRO A 56 56.12 -36.54 9.59
N SER A 57 55.70 -35.55 8.79
CA SER A 57 55.04 -34.33 9.26
C SER A 57 53.55 -34.50 9.57
N SER A 58 52.96 -35.65 9.24
CA SER A 58 51.56 -35.99 9.56
C SER A 58 51.49 -36.64 10.95
N SER A 59 50.41 -36.44 11.69
CA SER A 59 50.20 -37.04 13.03
C SER A 59 50.30 -38.56 13.03
N HIS A 60 50.01 -39.21 11.89
CA HIS A 60 50.05 -40.66 11.73
C HIS A 60 51.31 -41.15 11.00
N GLY A 61 52.22 -40.25 10.58
CA GLY A 61 53.47 -40.58 9.88
C GLY A 61 53.33 -41.00 8.41
N TYR A 62 52.11 -41.08 7.89
CA TYR A 62 51.79 -41.34 6.48
C TYR A 62 50.56 -40.54 6.02
N THR A 63 50.33 -40.51 4.72
CA THR A 63 49.13 -39.95 4.08
C THR A 63 48.76 -40.80 2.85
N CYS A 64 47.49 -40.79 2.48
CA CYS A 64 47.01 -41.53 1.31
C CYS A 64 46.85 -40.58 0.12
N GLU A 65 47.53 -40.86 -0.98
CA GLU A 65 47.30 -40.16 -2.25
C GLU A 65 46.13 -40.81 -2.97
N CYS A 66 44.97 -40.14 -2.93
CA CYS A 66 43.74 -40.62 -3.54
C CYS A 66 43.74 -40.43 -5.06
N GLY A 67 43.20 -41.41 -5.79
CA GLY A 67 42.93 -41.27 -7.22
C GLY A 67 41.88 -40.18 -7.51
N GLN A 68 41.78 -39.73 -8.76
CA GLN A 68 40.97 -38.57 -9.19
C GLN A 68 39.46 -38.60 -8.82
N ASN A 69 38.94 -39.71 -8.31
CA ASN A 69 37.53 -39.91 -7.96
C ASN A 69 37.32 -40.34 -6.49
N TYR A 70 38.32 -40.20 -5.63
CA TYR A 70 38.24 -40.54 -4.20
C TYR A 70 38.84 -39.44 -3.33
N TYR A 71 38.30 -39.26 -2.13
CA TYR A 71 38.75 -38.26 -1.15
C TYR A 71 38.51 -38.76 0.27
N GLY A 72 39.08 -38.08 1.26
CA GLY A 72 39.09 -38.53 2.66
C GLY A 72 40.52 -38.80 3.13
N GLN A 73 40.70 -39.05 4.43
CA GLN A 73 42.03 -39.25 5.00
C GLN A 73 42.67 -40.57 4.52
N TYR A 74 41.85 -41.56 4.22
CA TYR A 74 42.22 -42.88 3.73
C TYR A 74 41.64 -43.17 2.33
N CYS A 75 41.16 -42.12 1.63
CA CYS A 75 40.50 -42.22 0.34
C CYS A 75 39.18 -43.00 0.35
N GLU A 76 38.54 -43.06 1.52
CA GLU A 76 37.35 -43.86 1.80
C GLU A 76 36.08 -43.37 1.08
N ASN A 77 36.02 -42.10 0.70
CA ASN A 77 34.83 -41.50 0.07
C ASN A 77 35.01 -41.41 -1.44
N ARG A 78 34.00 -41.86 -2.18
CA ARG A 78 33.94 -41.70 -3.64
C ARG A 78 33.36 -40.33 -3.99
N VAL A 79 33.96 -39.63 -4.95
CA VAL A 79 33.35 -38.44 -5.55
C VAL A 79 32.14 -38.89 -6.38
N GLU A 80 30.93 -38.65 -5.86
CA GLU A 80 29.69 -38.91 -6.60
C GLU A 80 29.59 -37.98 -7.80
N LYS A 81 29.87 -38.53 -8.99
CA LYS A 81 29.65 -37.86 -10.27
C LYS A 81 28.48 -38.54 -10.97
N PRO A 82 27.41 -37.81 -11.33
CA PRO A 82 27.19 -36.37 -11.16
C PRO A 82 26.73 -35.97 -9.73
N CYS A 83 26.92 -34.70 -9.35
CA CYS A 83 26.50 -34.15 -8.06
C CYS A 83 25.01 -34.44 -7.74
N PRO A 84 24.67 -34.65 -6.45
CA PRO A 84 23.30 -34.95 -6.02
C PRO A 84 22.30 -33.85 -6.41
N ARG A 85 20.98 -34.16 -6.35
CA ARG A 85 19.91 -33.20 -6.66
C ARG A 85 20.01 -31.95 -5.77
N GLY A 86 19.81 -30.77 -6.34
CA GLY A 86 20.01 -29.48 -5.68
C GLY A 86 21.47 -29.04 -5.53
N TRP A 87 22.43 -29.78 -6.08
CA TRP A 87 23.86 -29.44 -6.05
C TRP A 87 24.47 -29.41 -7.47
N TRP A 88 25.47 -28.56 -7.68
CA TRP A 88 26.17 -28.37 -8.96
C TRP A 88 27.66 -28.12 -8.77
N GLY A 89 28.46 -28.32 -9.82
CA GLY A 89 29.91 -28.11 -9.81
C GLY A 89 30.72 -29.36 -10.16
N ASN A 90 31.98 -29.17 -10.57
CA ASN A 90 32.95 -30.22 -10.83
C ASN A 90 34.36 -29.64 -10.62
N PRO A 91 35.24 -30.20 -9.77
CA PRO A 91 35.13 -31.48 -9.04
C PRO A 91 34.47 -31.40 -7.66
N VAL A 92 34.24 -30.20 -7.13
CA VAL A 92 33.56 -29.97 -5.84
C VAL A 92 32.14 -29.51 -6.10
N CYS A 93 31.17 -30.15 -5.43
CA CYS A 93 29.76 -29.79 -5.54
C CYS A 93 29.40 -28.69 -4.52
N GLY A 94 28.73 -27.63 -4.96
CA GLY A 94 28.09 -26.60 -4.13
C GLY A 94 26.56 -26.60 -4.29
N PRO A 95 25.81 -25.98 -3.36
CA PRO A 95 24.35 -25.93 -3.43
C PRO A 95 23.86 -25.02 -4.57
N CYS A 96 22.74 -25.39 -5.20
CA CYS A 96 22.01 -24.53 -6.12
C CYS A 96 21.26 -23.45 -5.32
N ASN A 97 21.47 -22.17 -5.63
CA ASN A 97 20.81 -21.05 -4.95
C ASN A 97 19.60 -20.54 -5.76
N CYS A 98 18.65 -21.43 -6.05
CA CYS A 98 17.47 -21.10 -6.86
C CYS A 98 16.26 -20.75 -5.97
N ASP A 99 15.57 -19.65 -6.29
CA ASP A 99 14.41 -19.21 -5.53
C ASP A 99 13.14 -20.00 -5.90
N ILE A 100 12.85 -21.02 -5.09
CA ILE A 100 11.70 -21.91 -5.32
C ILE A 100 10.36 -21.15 -5.18
N SER A 101 10.33 -20.06 -4.38
CA SER A 101 9.13 -19.25 -4.16
C SER A 101 8.73 -18.50 -5.42
N LYS A 102 9.72 -18.10 -6.23
CA LYS A 102 9.55 -17.47 -7.54
C LYS A 102 9.38 -18.47 -8.69
N GLY A 103 9.08 -19.74 -8.40
CA GLY A 103 8.79 -20.75 -9.42
C GLY A 103 10.02 -21.38 -10.10
N PHE A 104 11.23 -21.14 -9.61
CA PHE A 104 12.44 -21.80 -10.13
C PHE A 104 12.54 -23.26 -9.68
N ASN A 105 13.18 -24.06 -10.51
CA ASN A 105 13.48 -25.46 -10.19
C ASN A 105 14.59 -25.52 -9.12
N PRO A 106 14.44 -26.33 -8.05
CA PRO A 106 15.52 -26.54 -7.08
C PRO A 106 16.77 -27.18 -7.72
N ASP A 107 16.62 -27.90 -8.83
CA ASP A 107 17.73 -28.44 -9.61
C ASP A 107 18.23 -27.41 -10.64
N CYS A 108 19.46 -26.95 -10.46
CA CYS A 108 20.16 -26.07 -11.38
C CYS A 108 21.06 -26.85 -12.37
N ASN A 109 21.56 -26.15 -13.39
CA ASN A 109 22.51 -26.71 -14.34
C ASN A 109 23.77 -27.22 -13.62
N LYS A 110 24.11 -28.50 -13.82
CA LYS A 110 25.19 -29.18 -13.10
C LYS A 110 26.58 -28.61 -13.36
N THR A 111 26.77 -27.89 -14.46
CA THR A 111 28.07 -27.33 -14.86
C THR A 111 28.17 -25.82 -14.59
N SER A 112 27.10 -25.06 -14.85
CA SER A 112 27.09 -23.60 -14.73
C SER A 112 26.43 -23.08 -13.46
N GLY A 113 25.63 -23.88 -12.77
CA GLY A 113 24.85 -23.44 -11.60
C GLY A 113 23.62 -22.62 -11.94
N GLU A 114 23.34 -22.45 -13.23
CA GLU A 114 22.23 -21.64 -13.72
C GLU A 114 20.88 -22.24 -13.33
N CYS A 115 20.02 -21.42 -12.72
CA CYS A 115 18.67 -21.79 -12.33
C CYS A 115 17.74 -21.68 -13.53
N ARG A 116 16.87 -22.68 -13.69
CA ARG A 116 15.84 -22.70 -14.72
C ARG A 116 14.46 -22.75 -14.07
N CYS A 117 13.44 -22.28 -14.78
CA CYS A 117 12.06 -22.46 -14.34
C CYS A 117 11.70 -23.95 -14.20
N LYS A 118 10.71 -24.23 -13.34
CA LYS A 118 10.11 -25.58 -13.25
C LYS A 118 9.51 -25.99 -14.60
N ASP A 119 9.30 -27.30 -14.79
CA ASP A 119 8.62 -27.79 -15.99
C ASP A 119 7.20 -27.22 -16.07
N ASN A 120 6.79 -26.79 -17.26
CA ASN A 120 5.54 -26.03 -17.49
C ASN A 120 5.51 -24.69 -16.74
N TYR A 121 6.65 -24.00 -16.67
CA TYR A 121 6.72 -22.60 -16.26
C TYR A 121 7.50 -21.80 -17.31
N TYR A 122 7.27 -20.50 -17.37
CA TYR A 122 7.97 -19.56 -18.25
C TYR A 122 8.42 -18.32 -17.49
N GLN A 123 9.44 -17.64 -17.99
CA GLN A 123 9.99 -16.40 -17.42
C GLN A 123 10.04 -15.30 -18.48
N PRO A 124 9.21 -14.25 -18.34
CA PRO A 124 9.30 -13.05 -19.18
C PRO A 124 10.70 -12.40 -19.09
N LYS A 125 11.17 -11.80 -20.19
CA LYS A 125 12.54 -11.22 -20.24
C LYS A 125 12.77 -10.07 -19.24
N ASP A 126 11.70 -9.40 -18.83
CA ASP A 126 11.74 -8.23 -17.95
C ASP A 126 11.45 -8.58 -16.48
N GLU A 127 11.26 -9.86 -16.17
CA GLU A 127 10.86 -10.32 -14.84
C GLU A 127 11.75 -11.44 -14.29
N ASP A 128 12.00 -11.41 -12.98
CA ASP A 128 12.80 -12.41 -12.25
C ASP A 128 11.94 -13.52 -11.63
N THR A 129 10.72 -13.73 -12.14
CA THR A 129 9.77 -14.71 -11.61
C THR A 129 9.30 -15.67 -12.70
N CYS A 130 9.24 -16.95 -12.39
CA CYS A 130 8.69 -17.98 -13.26
C CYS A 130 7.19 -18.18 -12.99
N TYR A 131 6.38 -18.11 -14.03
CA TYR A 131 4.92 -18.30 -13.97
C TYR A 131 4.51 -19.64 -14.54
N PRO A 132 3.48 -20.31 -13.99
CA PRO A 132 3.00 -21.58 -14.53
C PRO A 132 2.38 -21.41 -15.93
N CYS A 133 2.67 -22.35 -16.83
CA CYS A 133 2.01 -22.50 -18.12
C CYS A 133 0.56 -22.97 -17.88
N GLU A 134 -0.41 -22.09 -18.07
CA GLU A 134 -1.84 -22.41 -17.94
C GLU A 134 -2.46 -22.90 -19.26
N CYS A 135 -1.77 -23.78 -19.99
CA CYS A 135 -2.25 -24.28 -21.29
C CYS A 135 -3.54 -25.08 -21.15
N PHE A 136 -4.58 -24.67 -21.88
CA PHE A 136 -5.88 -25.32 -21.86
C PHE A 136 -5.84 -26.69 -22.55
N PRO A 137 -6.10 -27.81 -21.84
CA PRO A 137 -5.85 -29.14 -22.39
C PRO A 137 -6.66 -29.50 -23.64
N LEU A 138 -7.83 -28.90 -23.84
CA LEU A 138 -8.64 -29.15 -25.04
C LEU A 138 -8.15 -28.35 -26.25
N GLY A 139 -7.59 -27.15 -26.02
CA GLY A 139 -7.16 -26.22 -27.06
C GLY A 139 -5.68 -26.24 -27.40
N ALA A 140 -4.82 -26.74 -26.51
CA ALA A 140 -3.38 -26.85 -26.72
C ALA A 140 -2.96 -28.28 -27.09
N HIS A 141 -1.83 -28.41 -27.79
CA HIS A 141 -1.19 -29.70 -28.10
C HIS A 141 -0.39 -30.26 -26.91
N SER A 142 0.13 -29.40 -26.04
CA SER A 142 0.91 -29.76 -24.86
C SER A 142 0.63 -28.81 -23.69
N ARG A 143 1.01 -29.24 -22.48
CA ARG A 143 0.99 -28.38 -21.27
C ARG A 143 2.22 -27.48 -21.14
N THR A 144 3.25 -27.78 -21.92
CA THR A 144 4.47 -26.97 -22.00
C THR A 144 4.22 -25.78 -22.92
N CYS A 145 4.61 -24.60 -22.46
CA CYS A 145 4.53 -23.35 -23.19
C CYS A 145 5.93 -22.83 -23.53
N ASP A 146 5.99 -21.80 -24.38
CA ASP A 146 7.24 -21.13 -24.72
C ASP A 146 7.94 -20.56 -23.46
N PRO A 147 9.24 -20.81 -23.24
CA PRO A 147 9.93 -20.44 -22.00
C PRO A 147 10.00 -18.95 -21.70
N HIS A 148 9.80 -18.07 -22.68
CA HIS A 148 9.92 -16.62 -22.50
C HIS A 148 8.60 -15.86 -22.66
N THR A 149 7.74 -16.31 -23.57
CA THR A 149 6.46 -15.65 -23.87
C THR A 149 5.27 -16.31 -23.17
N GLY A 150 5.43 -17.53 -22.66
CA GLY A 150 4.34 -18.31 -22.07
C GLY A 150 3.30 -18.79 -23.07
N GLN A 151 3.52 -18.60 -24.38
CA GLN A 151 2.56 -18.99 -25.42
C GLN A 151 2.47 -20.52 -25.53
N CYS A 152 1.27 -21.06 -25.37
CA CYS A 152 0.99 -22.48 -25.56
C CYS A 152 0.84 -22.82 -27.05
N PRO A 153 1.22 -24.04 -27.48
CA PRO A 153 1.02 -24.48 -28.86
C PRO A 153 -0.47 -24.80 -29.11
N CYS A 154 -1.20 -23.84 -29.66
CA CYS A 154 -2.64 -23.97 -29.91
C CYS A 154 -2.97 -24.85 -31.10
N LYS A 155 -4.08 -25.58 -31.02
CA LYS A 155 -4.71 -26.28 -32.14
C LYS A 155 -5.26 -25.29 -33.16
N ALA A 156 -5.48 -25.75 -34.39
CA ALA A 156 -6.01 -24.93 -35.47
C ALA A 156 -7.33 -24.23 -35.08
N GLY A 157 -7.40 -22.91 -35.28
CA GLY A 157 -8.56 -22.07 -34.97
C GLY A 157 -8.69 -21.64 -33.49
N VAL A 158 -7.89 -22.21 -32.59
CA VAL A 158 -7.83 -21.82 -31.17
C VAL A 158 -6.77 -20.73 -30.98
N ILE A 159 -7.10 -19.71 -30.19
CA ILE A 159 -6.27 -18.52 -29.99
C ILE A 159 -6.06 -18.21 -28.50
N GLY A 160 -5.16 -17.26 -28.21
CA GLY A 160 -4.79 -16.80 -26.87
C GLY A 160 -3.55 -17.50 -26.31
N GLN A 161 -2.91 -16.88 -25.31
CA GLN A 161 -1.69 -17.41 -24.67
C GLN A 161 -1.91 -18.83 -24.12
N GLN A 162 -3.08 -19.06 -23.52
CA GLN A 162 -3.49 -20.34 -22.92
C GLN A 162 -4.24 -21.27 -23.87
N CYS A 163 -4.51 -20.87 -25.12
CA CYS A 163 -5.34 -21.62 -26.07
C CYS A 163 -6.76 -21.96 -25.54
N ASN A 164 -7.40 -21.00 -24.87
CA ASN A 164 -8.66 -21.18 -24.16
C ASN A 164 -9.88 -20.53 -24.83
N ARG A 165 -9.70 -19.89 -26.01
CA ARG A 165 -10.79 -19.25 -26.75
C ARG A 165 -10.63 -19.44 -28.27
N CYS A 166 -11.73 -19.23 -28.98
CA CYS A 166 -11.78 -19.27 -30.44
C CYS A 166 -11.82 -17.84 -31.01
N ASP A 167 -11.46 -17.69 -32.29
CA ASP A 167 -11.55 -16.40 -32.98
C ASP A 167 -13.01 -15.93 -33.15
N ASN A 168 -13.93 -16.88 -33.34
CA ASN A 168 -15.37 -16.59 -33.36
C ASN A 168 -15.92 -16.44 -31.92
N PRO A 169 -16.57 -15.31 -31.57
CA PRO A 169 -17.13 -15.07 -30.23
C PRO A 169 -18.26 -16.04 -29.83
N PHE A 170 -18.87 -16.71 -30.80
CA PHE A 170 -19.90 -17.71 -30.59
C PHE A 170 -19.36 -19.15 -30.59
N ALA A 171 -18.04 -19.35 -30.69
CA ALA A 171 -17.44 -20.69 -30.69
C ALA A 171 -16.77 -21.05 -29.35
N GLU A 172 -16.87 -22.32 -28.97
CA GLU A 172 -16.14 -22.88 -27.83
C GLU A 172 -15.03 -23.83 -28.27
N VAL A 173 -14.03 -23.97 -27.40
CA VAL A 173 -12.92 -24.91 -27.60
C VAL A 173 -13.34 -26.30 -27.13
N THR A 174 -13.40 -27.24 -28.07
CA THR A 174 -13.69 -28.66 -27.84
C THR A 174 -12.45 -29.53 -28.14
N ALA A 175 -12.56 -30.85 -27.97
CA ALA A 175 -11.45 -31.76 -28.27
C ALA A 175 -11.06 -31.77 -29.77
N THR A 176 -12.03 -31.55 -30.66
CA THR A 176 -11.90 -31.56 -32.12
C THR A 176 -11.55 -30.19 -32.71
N GLY A 177 -11.62 -29.11 -31.94
CA GLY A 177 -11.29 -27.76 -32.38
C GLY A 177 -12.31 -26.73 -31.87
N CYS A 178 -12.54 -25.68 -32.66
CA CYS A 178 -13.55 -24.67 -32.35
C CYS A 178 -14.92 -25.06 -32.92
N GLU A 179 -15.94 -25.13 -32.07
CA GLU A 179 -17.31 -25.45 -32.45
C GLU A 179 -18.26 -24.28 -32.15
N VAL A 180 -19.04 -23.86 -33.15
CA VAL A 180 -19.98 -22.73 -33.03
C VAL A 180 -21.22 -23.14 -32.24
N VAL A 181 -21.57 -22.33 -31.25
CA VAL A 181 -22.78 -22.44 -30.44
C VAL A 181 -23.83 -21.48 -30.98
N TYR A 182 -24.94 -22.03 -31.47
CA TYR A 182 -25.99 -21.25 -32.13
C TYR A 182 -27.09 -20.74 -31.19
N GLU A 183 -27.35 -21.42 -30.06
CA GLU A 183 -28.48 -21.11 -29.16
C GLU A 183 -28.08 -20.31 -27.92
N GLY A 184 -26.91 -19.70 -27.92
CA GLY A 184 -26.42 -18.92 -26.79
C GLY A 184 -24.94 -18.63 -26.87
N CYS A 185 -24.43 -18.08 -25.78
CA CYS A 185 -23.02 -17.81 -25.62
C CYS A 185 -22.26 -19.08 -25.22
N PRO A 186 -21.10 -19.35 -25.84
CA PRO A 186 -20.27 -20.53 -25.61
C PRO A 186 -19.65 -20.54 -24.20
N LYS A 187 -19.07 -21.66 -23.79
CA LYS A 187 -18.21 -21.67 -22.60
C LYS A 187 -16.96 -20.81 -22.88
N ALA A 188 -16.66 -19.87 -22.00
CA ALA A 188 -15.55 -18.92 -22.18
C ALA A 188 -14.79 -18.68 -20.87
N PHE A 189 -13.48 -18.45 -20.96
CA PHE A 189 -12.66 -17.99 -19.83
C PHE A 189 -12.37 -16.50 -19.97
N ASP A 190 -12.66 -15.73 -18.92
CA ASP A 190 -12.42 -14.29 -18.91
C ASP A 190 -12.29 -13.79 -17.46
N GLN A 191 -11.38 -12.84 -17.22
CA GLN A 191 -11.12 -12.27 -15.88
C GLN A 191 -10.94 -13.31 -14.76
N GLY A 192 -10.25 -14.43 -15.05
CA GLY A 192 -10.02 -15.49 -14.08
C GLY A 192 -11.20 -16.43 -13.80
N ILE A 193 -12.31 -16.29 -14.57
CA ILE A 193 -13.56 -17.05 -14.36
C ILE A 193 -13.92 -17.85 -15.61
N TRP A 194 -14.31 -19.12 -15.41
CA TRP A 194 -14.92 -19.96 -16.44
C TRP A 194 -16.43 -19.76 -16.49
N TRP A 195 -16.90 -19.06 -17.52
CA TRP A 195 -18.30 -18.80 -17.79
C TRP A 195 -18.96 -20.01 -18.47
N PRO A 196 -20.09 -20.52 -17.95
CA PRO A 196 -20.78 -21.66 -18.53
C PRO A 196 -21.57 -21.26 -19.79
N LYS A 197 -21.91 -22.23 -20.64
CA LYS A 197 -22.83 -22.01 -21.76
C LYS A 197 -24.13 -21.39 -21.27
N THR A 198 -24.56 -20.30 -21.91
CA THR A 198 -25.71 -19.52 -21.44
C THR A 198 -26.57 -19.09 -22.61
N LYS A 199 -27.89 -19.28 -22.51
CA LYS A 199 -28.83 -18.87 -23.57
C LYS A 199 -28.87 -17.35 -23.72
N PHE A 200 -29.14 -16.87 -24.92
CA PHE A 200 -29.26 -15.44 -25.19
C PHE A 200 -30.30 -14.75 -24.28
N GLY A 201 -29.97 -13.52 -23.86
CA GLY A 201 -30.78 -12.72 -22.95
C GLY A 201 -30.74 -13.15 -21.48
N ARG A 202 -30.07 -14.26 -21.14
CA ARG A 202 -29.90 -14.71 -19.75
C ARG A 202 -28.53 -14.30 -19.20
N PRO A 203 -28.45 -13.92 -17.91
CA PRO A 203 -27.17 -13.75 -17.23
C PRO A 203 -26.63 -15.10 -16.75
N ALA A 204 -25.30 -15.21 -16.68
CA ALA A 204 -24.60 -16.23 -15.92
C ALA A 204 -24.05 -15.63 -14.63
N ALA A 205 -24.15 -16.37 -13.53
CA ALA A 205 -23.58 -16.00 -12.24
C ALA A 205 -22.55 -17.05 -11.83
N MET A 206 -21.36 -16.60 -11.44
CA MET A 206 -20.24 -17.43 -11.01
C MET A 206 -19.63 -16.84 -9.74
N ASN A 207 -18.85 -17.64 -9.01
CA ASN A 207 -18.05 -17.11 -7.92
C ASN A 207 -16.96 -16.17 -8.45
N CYS A 208 -16.64 -15.15 -7.68
CA CYS A 208 -15.54 -14.23 -7.95
C CYS A 208 -14.18 -14.95 -8.10
N PRO A 209 -13.20 -14.33 -8.78
CA PRO A 209 -11.91 -14.96 -9.04
C PRO A 209 -11.12 -15.25 -7.76
N LYS A 210 -10.11 -16.12 -7.86
CA LYS A 210 -9.26 -16.50 -6.72
C LYS A 210 -8.67 -15.26 -6.03
N GLY A 211 -8.74 -15.22 -4.70
CA GLY A 211 -8.32 -14.05 -3.92
C GLY A 211 -9.43 -13.03 -3.65
N SER A 212 -10.65 -13.29 -4.13
CA SER A 212 -11.84 -12.48 -3.85
C SER A 212 -13.05 -13.34 -3.51
N ILE A 213 -14.06 -12.74 -2.87
CA ILE A 213 -15.32 -13.37 -2.50
C ILE A 213 -16.50 -12.57 -3.06
N GLY A 214 -17.61 -13.26 -3.33
CA GLY A 214 -18.83 -12.66 -3.87
C GLY A 214 -19.28 -13.35 -5.15
N THR A 215 -20.15 -12.67 -5.89
CA THR A 215 -20.77 -13.20 -7.12
C THR A 215 -20.44 -12.30 -8.30
N ALA A 216 -19.77 -12.86 -9.30
CA ALA A 216 -19.55 -12.24 -10.59
C ALA A 216 -20.72 -12.56 -11.54
N ILE A 217 -21.14 -11.57 -12.32
CA ILE A 217 -22.25 -11.73 -13.27
C ILE A 217 -21.76 -11.41 -14.67
N ARG A 218 -22.27 -12.11 -15.69
CA ARG A 218 -22.01 -11.79 -17.08
C ARG A 218 -23.25 -11.97 -17.91
N HIS A 219 -23.52 -11.03 -18.81
CA HIS A 219 -24.70 -11.03 -19.66
C HIS A 219 -24.40 -11.61 -21.04
N CYS A 220 -25.25 -12.54 -21.49
CA CYS A 220 -25.19 -13.11 -22.82
C CYS A 220 -26.13 -12.36 -23.78
N ASN A 221 -25.56 -11.68 -24.77
CA ASN A 221 -26.29 -10.95 -25.81
C ASN A 221 -26.33 -11.77 -27.12
N ASP A 222 -27.41 -11.62 -27.87
CA ASP A 222 -27.67 -12.30 -29.15
C ASP A 222 -26.85 -11.77 -30.31
N GLU A 223 -26.56 -10.47 -30.36
CA GLU A 223 -25.80 -9.85 -31.45
C GLU A 223 -24.29 -9.90 -31.21
N LYS A 224 -23.85 -9.59 -29.98
CA LYS A 224 -22.43 -9.43 -29.62
C LYS A 224 -21.86 -10.64 -28.89
N GLY A 225 -22.69 -11.61 -28.52
CA GLY A 225 -22.28 -12.72 -27.66
C GLY A 225 -22.06 -12.27 -26.22
N TRP A 226 -20.96 -12.72 -25.61
CA TRP A 226 -20.64 -12.37 -24.24
C TRP A 226 -20.28 -10.88 -24.07
N LEU A 227 -21.03 -10.17 -23.23
CA LEU A 227 -20.67 -8.82 -22.79
C LEU A 227 -19.53 -8.88 -21.75
N PRO A 228 -18.82 -7.76 -21.47
CA PRO A 228 -17.83 -7.71 -20.41
C PRO A 228 -18.40 -8.19 -19.05
N PRO A 229 -17.63 -8.96 -18.27
CA PRO A 229 -18.09 -9.46 -16.97
C PRO A 229 -18.21 -8.32 -15.96
N GLU A 230 -19.29 -8.36 -15.17
CA GLU A 230 -19.56 -7.44 -14.07
C GLU A 230 -18.99 -8.03 -12.78
N LEU A 231 -17.88 -7.44 -12.33
CA LEU A 231 -17.15 -7.84 -11.12
C LEU A 231 -17.39 -6.87 -9.94
N PHE A 232 -18.36 -5.96 -10.05
CA PHE A 232 -18.61 -4.95 -9.03
C PHE A 232 -18.95 -5.57 -7.66
N ASN A 233 -19.62 -6.73 -7.64
CA ASN A 233 -20.00 -7.43 -6.41
C ASN A 233 -18.89 -8.35 -5.84
N CYS A 234 -17.69 -8.31 -6.42
CA CYS A 234 -16.51 -8.99 -5.89
C CYS A 234 -15.82 -8.14 -4.84
N THR A 235 -15.33 -8.80 -3.79
CA THR A 235 -14.60 -8.16 -2.69
C THR A 235 -13.27 -8.88 -2.47
N THR A 236 -12.18 -8.14 -2.47
CA THR A 236 -10.84 -8.70 -2.22
C THR A 236 -10.75 -9.23 -0.79
N VAL A 237 -10.01 -10.32 -0.57
CA VAL A 237 -9.88 -10.94 0.77
C VAL A 237 -9.45 -9.95 1.86
N SER A 238 -8.60 -8.99 1.53
CA SER A 238 -8.13 -7.90 2.41
C SER A 238 -9.27 -6.99 2.90
N PHE A 239 -10.34 -6.85 2.12
CA PHE A 239 -11.50 -6.00 2.44
C PHE A 239 -12.64 -6.74 3.14
N THR A 240 -12.56 -8.06 3.31
CA THR A 240 -13.66 -8.87 3.85
C THR A 240 -14.06 -8.50 5.27
N GLN A 241 -13.08 -8.15 6.12
CA GLN A 241 -13.35 -7.66 7.48
C GLN A 241 -14.04 -6.30 7.47
N LEU A 242 -13.57 -5.39 6.61
CA LEU A 242 -14.14 -4.06 6.43
C LEU A 242 -15.58 -4.12 5.90
N MET A 243 -15.84 -5.03 4.95
CA MET A 243 -17.18 -5.28 4.41
C MET A 243 -18.15 -5.70 5.51
N LYS A 244 -17.76 -6.66 6.38
CA LYS A 244 -18.59 -7.10 7.52
C LYS A 244 -18.88 -5.95 8.49
N MET A 245 -17.84 -5.18 8.85
CA MET A 245 -18.00 -4.00 9.72
C MET A 245 -18.96 -2.98 9.11
N ASN A 246 -18.84 -2.73 7.81
CA ASN A 246 -19.70 -1.81 7.09
C ASN A 246 -21.17 -2.26 7.08
N GLU A 247 -21.43 -3.55 6.89
CA GLU A 247 -22.79 -4.12 6.95
C GLU A 247 -23.42 -4.01 8.35
N GLU A 248 -22.64 -4.32 9.40
CA GLU A 248 -23.09 -4.19 10.80
C GLU A 248 -23.47 -2.75 11.15
N MET A 249 -22.70 -1.78 10.64
CA MET A 249 -22.97 -0.35 10.83
C MET A 249 -24.14 0.15 10.00
N HIS A 250 -24.35 -0.38 8.79
CA HIS A 250 -25.53 -0.06 7.97
C HIS A 250 -26.83 -0.50 8.65
N ARG A 251 -26.81 -1.62 9.38
CA ARG A 251 -27.95 -2.08 10.18
C ARG A 251 -28.16 -1.25 11.46
N ASN A 252 -27.38 -0.19 11.67
CA ASN A 252 -27.36 0.67 12.86
C ASN A 252 -27.22 -0.08 14.19
N VAL A 253 -26.68 -1.31 14.16
CA VAL A 253 -26.49 -2.14 15.36
C VAL A 253 -25.41 -1.55 16.28
N SER A 254 -24.59 -0.66 15.73
CA SER A 254 -23.30 -0.28 16.29
C SER A 254 -23.09 1.24 16.15
N ARG A 255 -22.99 1.96 17.28
CA ARG A 255 -22.64 3.39 17.30
C ARG A 255 -21.16 3.60 16.96
N MET A 256 -20.84 4.75 16.36
CA MET A 256 -19.46 5.17 16.10
C MET A 256 -18.83 5.75 17.36
N ASP A 257 -17.57 5.43 17.58
CA ASP A 257 -16.70 5.98 18.62
C ASP A 257 -15.25 6.11 18.08
N GLY A 258 -14.36 6.76 18.85
CA GLY A 258 -12.98 7.00 18.43
C GLY A 258 -12.14 5.73 18.26
N GLU A 259 -12.35 4.69 19.08
CA GLU A 259 -11.60 3.43 18.94
C GLU A 259 -12.01 2.67 17.68
N ARG A 260 -13.30 2.68 17.32
CA ARG A 260 -13.80 2.12 16.06
C ARG A 260 -13.35 2.94 14.86
N ALA A 261 -13.38 4.27 14.95
CA ALA A 261 -12.86 5.15 13.91
C ALA A 261 -11.39 4.84 13.62
N LYS A 262 -10.58 4.73 14.67
CA LYS A 262 -9.17 4.31 14.60
C LYS A 262 -9.00 2.92 13.98
N ALA A 263 -9.78 1.94 14.42
CA ALA A 263 -9.70 0.57 13.90
C ALA A 263 -10.05 0.50 12.40
N ILE A 264 -11.11 1.19 11.98
CA ILE A 264 -11.55 1.26 10.58
C ILE A 264 -10.44 1.87 9.71
N VAL A 265 -9.89 3.01 10.11
CA VAL A 265 -8.85 3.72 9.36
C VAL A 265 -7.58 2.88 9.22
N ARG A 266 -7.13 2.21 10.29
CA ARG A 266 -5.97 1.32 10.26
C ARG A 266 -6.18 0.12 9.34
N LEU A 267 -7.36 -0.51 9.41
CA LEU A 267 -7.70 -1.64 8.54
C LEU A 267 -7.82 -1.21 7.08
N LEU A 268 -8.40 -0.02 6.81
CA LEU A 268 -8.48 0.54 5.46
C LEU A 268 -7.10 0.83 4.89
N HIS A 269 -6.22 1.47 5.66
CA HIS A 269 -4.85 1.71 5.21
C HIS A 269 -4.13 0.39 4.92
N ASN A 270 -4.23 -0.60 5.80
CA ASN A 270 -3.61 -1.90 5.60
C ASN A 270 -4.16 -2.63 4.35
N ALA A 271 -5.49 -2.61 4.15
CA ALA A 271 -6.12 -3.25 3.01
C ALA A 271 -5.77 -2.55 1.69
N THR A 272 -5.76 -1.23 1.67
CA THR A 272 -5.38 -0.44 0.49
C THR A 272 -3.90 -0.60 0.12
N ASN A 273 -3.01 -0.74 1.10
CA ASN A 273 -1.58 -0.92 0.87
C ASN A 273 -1.20 -2.31 0.34
N HIS A 274 -2.00 -3.35 0.62
CA HIS A 274 -1.74 -4.73 0.19
C HIS A 274 -2.56 -5.17 -1.04
N THR A 275 -3.27 -4.25 -1.69
CA THR A 275 -4.15 -4.55 -2.80
C THR A 275 -3.77 -3.67 -3.98
N ASP A 276 -3.24 -4.29 -5.04
CA ASP A 276 -2.77 -3.56 -6.24
C ASP A 276 -3.92 -3.05 -7.11
N SER A 277 -5.01 -3.82 -7.19
CA SER A 277 -6.19 -3.49 -8.00
C SER A 277 -7.47 -3.73 -7.20
N TYR A 278 -8.37 -2.74 -7.22
CA TYR A 278 -9.62 -2.80 -6.47
C TYR A 278 -10.78 -3.29 -7.32
N TYR A 279 -11.68 -4.07 -6.72
CA TYR A 279 -13.02 -4.28 -7.28
C TYR A 279 -13.97 -3.16 -6.85
N GLY A 280 -15.10 -3.05 -7.55
CA GLY A 280 -16.12 -2.03 -7.26
C GLY A 280 -16.61 -2.03 -5.82
N ASN A 281 -16.83 -3.21 -5.21
CA ASN A 281 -17.26 -3.30 -3.82
C ASN A 281 -16.16 -2.90 -2.82
N ASP A 282 -14.88 -3.08 -3.18
CA ASP A 282 -13.75 -2.67 -2.34
C ASP A 282 -13.75 -1.13 -2.23
N VAL A 283 -13.82 -0.45 -3.37
CA VAL A 283 -13.90 1.03 -3.45
C VAL A 283 -15.16 1.53 -2.74
N LYS A 284 -16.32 0.89 -2.98
CA LYS A 284 -17.58 1.25 -2.33
C LYS A 284 -17.50 1.12 -0.81
N THR A 285 -16.98 0.00 -0.31
CA THR A 285 -16.83 -0.25 1.13
C THR A 285 -15.89 0.77 1.76
N ALA A 286 -14.75 1.03 1.12
CA ALA A 286 -13.78 2.02 1.59
C ALA A 286 -14.40 3.43 1.66
N PHE A 287 -15.09 3.85 0.60
CA PHE A 287 -15.78 5.13 0.52
C PHE A 287 -16.82 5.30 1.64
N GLN A 288 -17.68 4.31 1.87
CA GLN A 288 -18.73 4.37 2.88
C GLN A 288 -18.15 4.44 4.29
N LEU A 289 -17.11 3.65 4.57
CA LEU A 289 -16.42 3.64 5.85
C LEU A 289 -15.67 4.95 6.11
N LEU A 290 -14.89 5.44 5.13
CA LEU A 290 -14.18 6.72 5.25
C LEU A 290 -15.15 7.88 5.47
N THR A 291 -16.23 7.92 4.69
CA THR A 291 -17.29 8.92 4.86
C THR A 291 -17.84 8.91 6.28
N ARG A 292 -18.13 7.73 6.84
CA ARG A 292 -18.67 7.60 8.20
C ARG A 292 -17.67 8.04 9.27
N VAL A 293 -16.39 7.72 9.09
CA VAL A 293 -15.31 8.15 9.99
C VAL A 293 -15.14 9.68 9.93
N LEU A 294 -15.04 10.25 8.73
CA LEU A 294 -14.90 11.70 8.55
C LEU A 294 -16.11 12.47 9.13
N GLN A 295 -17.33 11.95 8.95
CA GLN A 295 -18.53 12.50 9.56
C GLN A 295 -18.51 12.46 11.09
N TYR A 296 -18.02 11.38 11.67
CA TYR A 296 -17.90 11.25 13.12
C TYR A 296 -16.84 12.20 13.67
N GLU A 297 -15.65 12.24 13.05
CA GLU A 297 -14.53 13.08 13.47
C GLU A 297 -14.83 14.57 13.30
N SER A 298 -15.57 14.97 12.24
CA SER A 298 -15.93 16.37 12.03
C SER A 298 -16.85 16.94 13.12
N GLN A 299 -17.54 16.08 13.86
CA GLN A 299 -18.40 16.44 14.99
C GLN A 299 -17.66 16.48 16.33
N GLN A 300 -16.43 15.96 16.42
CA GLN A 300 -15.67 15.93 17.67
C GLN A 300 -14.98 17.27 17.95
N THR A 301 -14.63 17.52 19.22
CA THR A 301 -13.94 18.74 19.66
C THR A 301 -12.93 18.44 20.75
N GLY A 302 -11.86 19.23 20.83
CA GLY A 302 -10.82 19.08 21.85
C GLY A 302 -10.14 17.71 21.78
N PHE A 303 -9.92 17.09 22.94
CA PHE A 303 -9.24 15.81 23.09
C PHE A 303 -10.09 14.58 22.74
N ASP A 304 -11.36 14.77 22.37
CA ASP A 304 -12.22 13.70 21.87
C ASP A 304 -11.89 13.31 20.42
N LEU A 305 -11.14 14.17 19.71
CA LEU A 305 -10.63 13.87 18.37
C LEU A 305 -9.70 12.66 18.39
N THR A 306 -9.96 11.68 17.54
CA THR A 306 -9.12 10.47 17.46
C THR A 306 -7.69 10.82 17.05
N ALA A 307 -7.52 11.83 16.20
CA ALA A 307 -6.23 12.39 15.79
C ALA A 307 -5.37 12.90 16.96
N THR A 308 -5.98 13.29 18.08
CA THR A 308 -5.23 13.74 19.27
C THR A 308 -4.72 12.58 20.13
N ARG A 309 -5.32 11.39 19.97
CA ARG A 309 -5.02 10.18 20.73
C ARG A 309 -4.13 9.21 19.97
N ASP A 310 -4.06 9.32 18.65
CA ASP A 310 -3.27 8.44 17.79
C ASP A 310 -2.54 9.24 16.71
N ALA A 311 -1.20 9.21 16.74
CA ALA A 311 -0.35 10.02 15.87
C ALA A 311 -0.48 9.63 14.38
N GLU A 312 -0.74 8.35 14.10
CA GLU A 312 -0.83 7.81 12.74
C GLU A 312 -2.24 7.94 12.14
N PHE A 313 -3.23 8.41 12.89
CA PHE A 313 -4.63 8.41 12.45
C PHE A 313 -4.82 9.23 11.17
N ASN A 314 -4.30 10.46 11.14
CA ASN A 314 -4.43 11.34 9.98
C ASN A 314 -3.72 10.75 8.75
N GLU A 315 -2.51 10.24 8.95
CA GLU A 315 -1.72 9.64 7.86
C GLU A 315 -2.44 8.43 7.25
N ASN A 316 -2.90 7.49 8.08
CA ASN A 316 -3.64 6.32 7.63
C ASN A 316 -4.94 6.68 6.91
N LEU A 317 -5.67 7.69 7.42
CA LEU A 317 -6.91 8.17 6.83
C LEU A 317 -6.66 8.77 5.43
N VAL A 318 -5.60 9.59 5.31
CA VAL A 318 -5.22 10.24 4.06
C VAL A 318 -4.68 9.26 3.04
N ARG A 319 -3.84 8.30 3.45
CA ARG A 319 -3.33 7.23 2.57
C ARG A 319 -4.46 6.35 2.04
N ALA A 320 -5.41 5.95 2.90
CA ALA A 320 -6.59 5.20 2.45
C ALA A 320 -7.47 6.00 1.49
N GLY A 321 -7.66 7.30 1.74
CA GLY A 321 -8.38 8.20 0.84
C GLY A 321 -7.69 8.38 -0.52
N SER A 322 -6.36 8.54 -0.53
CA SER A 322 -5.55 8.65 -1.75
C SER A 322 -5.65 7.39 -2.61
N ALA A 323 -5.60 6.21 -1.99
CA ALA A 323 -5.65 4.94 -2.70
C ALA A 323 -6.98 4.73 -3.45
N ILE A 324 -8.12 5.08 -2.83
CA ILE A 324 -9.42 4.97 -3.51
C ILE A 324 -9.73 6.10 -4.48
N LEU A 325 -8.96 7.19 -4.45
CA LEU A 325 -9.03 8.27 -5.43
C LEU A 325 -8.06 8.04 -6.59
N ASP A 326 -7.46 6.85 -6.72
CA ASP A 326 -6.59 6.56 -7.85
C ASP A 326 -7.34 6.63 -9.20
N PRO A 327 -6.74 7.19 -10.28
CA PRO A 327 -7.37 7.23 -11.61
C PRO A 327 -7.86 5.87 -12.12
N GLY A 328 -7.19 4.77 -11.75
CA GLY A 328 -7.59 3.41 -12.11
C GLY A 328 -8.93 2.96 -11.50
N THR A 329 -9.46 3.70 -10.53
CA THR A 329 -10.76 3.43 -9.89
C THR A 329 -11.94 4.16 -10.56
N ARG A 330 -11.70 4.92 -11.64
CA ARG A 330 -12.72 5.73 -12.34
C ARG A 330 -14.01 4.97 -12.66
N ASP A 331 -13.89 3.81 -13.31
CA ASP A 331 -15.06 3.03 -13.74
C ASP A 331 -15.93 2.60 -12.54
N HIS A 332 -15.29 2.29 -11.42
CA HIS A 332 -15.98 1.95 -10.17
C HIS A 332 -16.73 3.16 -9.59
N TRP A 333 -16.11 4.35 -9.61
CA TRP A 333 -16.74 5.58 -9.16
C TRP A 333 -17.92 6.00 -10.05
N GLU A 334 -17.84 5.80 -11.37
CA GLU A 334 -18.95 6.06 -12.27
C GLU A 334 -20.20 5.25 -11.88
N GLN A 335 -20.03 4.01 -11.42
CA GLN A 335 -21.13 3.19 -10.92
C GLN A 335 -21.61 3.65 -9.52
N ILE A 336 -20.70 3.93 -8.59
CA ILE A 336 -21.05 4.39 -7.23
C ILE A 336 -21.85 5.70 -7.29
N GLN A 337 -21.41 6.65 -8.12
CA GLN A 337 -22.03 7.98 -8.29
C GLN A 337 -23.45 7.94 -8.84
N ARG A 338 -23.86 6.85 -9.49
CA ARG A 338 -25.26 6.65 -9.93
C ARG A 338 -26.18 6.26 -8.78
N SER A 339 -25.64 5.66 -7.71
CA SER A 339 -26.40 5.16 -6.57
C SER A 339 -26.26 6.00 -5.30
N GLU A 340 -25.11 6.63 -5.08
CA GLU A 340 -24.71 7.29 -3.83
C GLU A 340 -23.97 8.60 -4.11
N GLY A 341 -23.72 9.42 -3.07
CA GLY A 341 -23.10 10.75 -3.18
C GLY A 341 -21.67 10.81 -3.75
N GLY A 342 -21.02 9.66 -3.95
CA GLY A 342 -19.79 9.52 -4.74
C GLY A 342 -18.60 10.36 -4.27
N THR A 343 -17.72 10.73 -5.21
CA THR A 343 -16.48 11.45 -4.92
C THR A 343 -16.71 12.87 -4.39
N ALA A 344 -17.74 13.56 -4.88
CA ALA A 344 -18.11 14.90 -4.39
C ALA A 344 -18.50 14.89 -2.90
N HIS A 345 -19.20 13.85 -2.45
CA HIS A 345 -19.54 13.68 -1.04
C HIS A 345 -18.28 13.40 -0.21
N LEU A 346 -17.36 12.56 -0.69
CA LEU A 346 -16.09 12.30 -0.02
C LEU A 346 -15.27 13.59 0.14
N LEU A 347 -15.15 14.40 -0.92
CA LEU A 347 -14.50 15.71 -0.90
C LEU A 347 -15.06 16.59 0.22
N ARG A 348 -16.39 16.73 0.29
CA ARG A 348 -17.05 17.52 1.34
C ARG A 348 -16.69 17.06 2.75
N HIS A 349 -16.63 15.75 2.99
CA HIS A 349 -16.31 15.22 4.31
C HIS A 349 -14.84 15.40 4.69
N PHE A 350 -13.92 15.40 3.72
CA PHE A 350 -12.53 15.82 3.95
C PHE A 350 -12.44 17.31 4.33
N GLU A 351 -13.20 18.17 3.66
CA GLU A 351 -13.27 19.61 3.97
C GLU A 351 -13.84 19.86 5.38
N ASP A 352 -14.94 19.18 5.74
CA ASP A 352 -15.55 19.30 7.07
C ASP A 352 -14.61 18.78 8.18
N TYR A 353 -13.91 17.68 7.92
CA TYR A 353 -12.92 17.14 8.86
C TYR A 353 -11.72 18.07 9.05
N THR A 354 -11.11 18.57 7.97
CA THR A 354 -9.96 19.48 8.06
C THR A 354 -10.33 20.82 8.69
N LYS A 355 -11.55 21.31 8.47
CA LYS A 355 -12.10 22.45 9.21
C LYS A 355 -12.12 22.18 10.72
N THR A 356 -12.52 20.99 11.14
CA THR A 356 -12.51 20.61 12.57
C THR A 356 -11.08 20.47 13.11
N LEU A 357 -10.13 19.95 12.32
CA LEU A 357 -8.71 19.94 12.70
C LEU A 357 -8.18 21.35 12.93
N ALA A 358 -8.41 22.27 11.99
CA ALA A 358 -7.94 23.66 12.10
C ALA A 358 -8.49 24.37 13.36
N ARG A 359 -9.77 24.12 13.69
CA ARG A 359 -10.44 24.67 14.88
C ARG A 359 -9.86 24.16 16.20
N ASN A 360 -9.35 22.92 16.21
CA ASN A 360 -8.89 22.25 17.42
C ASN A 360 -7.35 22.23 17.55
N MET A 361 -6.61 22.57 16.50
CA MET A 361 -5.13 22.51 16.50
C MET A 361 -4.51 23.32 17.64
N ARG A 362 -5.07 24.48 17.95
CA ARG A 362 -4.61 25.31 19.10
C ARG A 362 -5.09 24.86 20.46
N LYS A 363 -6.20 24.14 20.49
CA LYS A 363 -6.87 23.71 21.73
C LYS A 363 -6.37 22.35 22.21
N THR A 364 -5.49 21.72 21.44
CA THR A 364 -5.02 20.35 21.61
C THR A 364 -3.51 20.27 21.36
N TYR A 365 -2.94 19.07 21.48
CA TYR A 365 -1.52 18.81 21.21
C TYR A 365 -1.21 18.51 19.73
N LEU A 366 -2.16 18.79 18.81
CA LEU A 366 -1.94 18.58 17.38
C LEU A 366 -0.85 19.55 16.88
N LYS A 367 0.20 18.97 16.32
CA LYS A 367 1.25 19.73 15.65
C LYS A 367 0.87 19.96 14.18
N PRO A 368 1.36 21.04 13.54
CA PRO A 368 1.33 21.17 12.10
C PRO A 368 1.88 19.93 11.40
N PHE A 369 1.30 19.58 10.25
CA PHE A 369 1.75 18.45 9.46
C PHE A 369 1.46 18.65 7.96
N THR A 370 2.26 17.97 7.15
CA THR A 370 2.05 17.80 5.71
C THR A 370 2.07 16.30 5.43
N ILE A 371 1.00 15.77 4.82
CA ILE A 371 0.94 14.37 4.39
C ILE A 371 0.94 14.36 2.86
N VAL A 372 1.91 13.65 2.29
CA VAL A 372 2.09 13.49 0.85
C VAL A 372 1.75 12.05 0.46
N THR A 373 0.94 11.88 -0.58
CA THR A 373 0.54 10.59 -1.15
C THR A 373 0.53 10.68 -2.67
N ASP A 374 0.31 9.54 -3.35
CA ASP A 374 0.35 9.49 -4.82
C ASP A 374 -0.74 10.32 -5.50
N ASN A 375 -1.90 10.52 -4.83
CA ASN A 375 -3.07 11.18 -5.40
C ASN A 375 -3.54 12.39 -4.60
N MET A 376 -2.94 12.70 -3.44
CA MET A 376 -3.35 13.81 -2.59
C MET A 376 -2.21 14.39 -1.72
N ILE A 377 -2.24 15.70 -1.48
CA ILE A 377 -1.44 16.37 -0.45
C ILE A 377 -2.40 17.08 0.52
N ILE A 378 -2.21 16.90 1.82
CA ILE A 378 -2.91 17.67 2.86
C ILE A 378 -1.90 18.38 3.73
N VAL A 379 -2.09 19.69 3.87
CA VAL A 379 -1.29 20.56 4.73
C VAL A 379 -2.18 21.20 5.77
N VAL A 380 -1.77 21.14 7.04
CA VAL A 380 -2.37 21.88 8.15
C VAL A 380 -1.25 22.56 8.92
N ASP A 381 -1.18 23.89 8.85
CA ASP A 381 -0.09 24.65 9.48
C ASP A 381 -0.54 26.06 9.91
N TYR A 382 0.25 26.70 10.75
CA TYR A 382 0.11 28.11 11.07
C TYR A 382 0.48 28.96 9.85
N LEU A 383 -0.39 29.92 9.54
CA LEU A 383 -0.21 30.86 8.45
C LEU A 383 0.41 32.15 9.02
N ASP A 384 1.67 32.38 8.65
CA ASP A 384 2.35 33.66 8.84
C ASP A 384 2.44 34.40 7.50
N THR A 385 1.68 35.48 7.36
CA THR A 385 1.67 36.31 6.14
C THR A 385 2.75 37.40 6.17
N SER A 386 3.44 37.58 7.30
CA SER A 386 4.54 38.56 7.40
C SER A 386 5.77 38.13 6.59
N VAL A 387 5.95 36.82 6.40
CA VAL A 387 7.02 36.24 5.60
C VAL A 387 6.43 35.69 4.28
N PRO A 388 6.78 36.25 3.10
CA PRO A 388 6.23 35.84 1.81
C PRO A 388 6.37 34.33 1.51
N GLU A 389 7.51 33.73 1.89
CA GLU A 389 7.77 32.29 1.70
C GLU A 389 6.84 31.40 2.55
N GLN A 390 6.39 31.89 3.71
CA GLN A 390 5.51 31.13 4.62
C GLN A 390 4.02 31.36 4.33
N ALA A 391 3.71 32.27 3.41
CA ALA A 391 2.36 32.61 2.98
C ALA A 391 1.84 31.72 1.83
N SER A 392 2.66 30.79 1.34
CA SER A 392 2.30 29.85 0.26
C SER A 392 2.28 28.41 0.75
N PHE A 393 1.28 27.64 0.32
CA PHE A 393 1.12 26.22 0.67
C PHE A 393 0.71 25.37 -0.54
N PRO A 394 1.17 24.11 -0.67
CA PRO A 394 2.20 23.46 0.14
C PRO A 394 3.59 24.12 0.00
N ARG A 395 4.39 24.07 1.06
CA ARG A 395 5.78 24.56 1.05
C ARG A 395 6.69 23.48 0.47
N PHE A 396 6.73 23.37 -0.86
CA PHE A 396 7.46 22.30 -1.55
C PHE A 396 8.96 22.23 -1.18
N HIS A 397 9.57 23.34 -0.75
CA HIS A 397 10.96 23.35 -0.29
C HIS A 397 11.19 22.60 1.04
N GLU A 398 10.15 22.36 1.84
CA GLU A 398 10.20 21.60 3.11
C GLU A 398 9.87 20.11 2.90
N ILE A 399 9.35 19.74 1.72
CA ILE A 399 8.94 18.38 1.41
C ILE A 399 10.15 17.61 0.87
N HIS A 400 10.66 16.68 1.67
CA HIS A 400 11.78 15.81 1.29
C HIS A 400 11.34 14.48 0.65
N GLU A 401 10.06 14.13 0.77
CA GLU A 401 9.48 12.92 0.18
C GLU A 401 9.26 13.10 -1.32
N TYR A 402 9.25 11.98 -2.06
CA TYR A 402 8.90 12.02 -3.47
C TYR A 402 7.42 12.40 -3.65
N TYR A 403 7.15 13.31 -4.58
CA TYR A 403 5.80 13.65 -5.00
C TYR A 403 5.68 13.73 -6.53
N PRO A 404 4.57 13.26 -7.12
CA PRO A 404 4.26 13.49 -8.52
C PRO A 404 4.28 14.98 -8.90
N LYS A 405 4.85 15.30 -10.07
CA LYS A 405 4.87 16.69 -10.58
C LYS A 405 3.47 17.29 -10.74
N ASP A 406 2.47 16.46 -11.01
CA ASP A 406 1.08 16.92 -11.14
C ASP A 406 0.55 17.56 -9.85
N LEU A 407 1.12 17.25 -8.68
CA LEU A 407 0.69 17.79 -7.38
C LEU A 407 1.32 19.14 -7.03
N THR A 408 2.07 19.79 -7.94
CA THR A 408 2.77 21.06 -7.68
C THR A 408 1.89 22.31 -7.72
N SER A 409 0.57 22.18 -7.49
CA SER A 409 -0.33 23.33 -7.40
C SER A 409 -0.28 23.94 -6.00
N SER A 410 -0.33 25.28 -5.90
CA SER A 410 -0.17 26.01 -4.65
C SER A 410 -1.19 27.13 -4.46
N VAL A 411 -1.43 27.46 -3.19
CA VAL A 411 -2.26 28.57 -2.73
C VAL A 411 -1.35 29.62 -2.10
N HIS A 412 -1.47 30.87 -2.55
CA HIS A 412 -0.81 32.01 -1.95
C HIS A 412 -1.83 32.89 -1.22
N PHE A 413 -1.54 33.14 0.06
CA PHE A 413 -2.37 33.96 0.95
C PHE A 413 -1.81 35.39 1.03
N PRO A 414 -2.62 36.42 0.73
CA PRO A 414 -2.19 37.80 0.90
C PRO A 414 -2.07 38.20 2.37
N GLN A 415 -1.41 39.31 2.64
CA GLN A 415 -1.32 39.87 3.99
C GLN A 415 -2.68 40.32 4.50
N PHE A 416 -3.09 39.79 5.66
CA PHE A 416 -4.33 40.17 6.33
C PHE A 416 -4.02 40.95 7.62
N ASN A 417 -4.64 42.13 7.79
CA ASN A 417 -4.53 42.88 9.04
C ASN A 417 -5.32 42.17 10.17
N THR A 418 -4.62 41.42 11.02
CA THR A 418 -5.21 40.74 12.19
C THR A 418 -5.27 41.61 13.46
N ARG A 419 -5.13 42.93 13.33
CA ARG A 419 -5.21 43.84 14.50
C ARG A 419 -6.63 43.85 15.07
N PRO A 420 -6.82 43.66 16.40
CA PRO A 420 -8.11 43.94 17.01
C PRO A 420 -8.46 45.41 16.78
N GLN A 421 -9.65 45.69 16.24
CA GLN A 421 -10.18 47.05 16.19
C GLN A 421 -10.27 47.58 17.62
N GLU A 422 -9.40 48.53 17.97
CA GLU A 422 -9.60 49.37 19.15
C GLU A 422 -10.94 50.09 18.97
N VAL A 423 -11.86 49.84 19.91
CA VAL A 423 -13.10 50.59 20.02
C VAL A 423 -12.73 52.07 20.17
N PRO A 424 -13.29 53.00 19.38
CA PRO A 424 -12.94 54.41 19.52
C PRO A 424 -13.38 54.89 20.91
N ASN A 425 -12.41 55.21 21.77
CA ASN A 425 -12.67 55.90 23.02
C ASN A 425 -13.40 57.20 22.72
N LYS A 426 -14.67 57.28 23.14
CA LYS A 426 -15.40 58.55 23.21
C LYS A 426 -14.62 59.47 24.14
N VAL A 427 -14.05 60.51 23.54
CA VAL A 427 -13.58 61.70 24.24
C VAL A 427 -14.79 62.31 24.95
N VAL A 428 -14.84 62.17 26.27
CA VAL A 428 -15.72 62.98 27.10
C VAL A 428 -14.92 64.22 27.47
N GLU A 429 -15.28 65.34 26.84
CA GLU A 429 -14.80 66.68 27.18
C GLU A 429 -15.11 67.01 28.65
N ALA A 430 -14.10 67.50 29.35
CA ALA A 430 -14.21 68.01 30.71
C ALA A 430 -14.79 69.43 30.70
N SER A 431 -15.83 69.66 31.51
CA SER A 431 -16.30 71.00 31.89
C SER A 431 -15.69 71.42 33.23
N PRO A 432 -15.41 72.72 33.47
CA PRO A 432 -14.63 73.14 34.63
C PRO A 432 -15.48 73.49 35.88
N SER A 433 -14.93 73.08 37.02
CA SER A 433 -14.87 73.76 38.34
C SER A 433 -16.13 74.37 38.97
N VAL A 434 -16.56 73.81 40.13
CA VAL A 434 -16.94 74.56 41.35
C VAL A 434 -16.59 73.72 42.59
N GLU A 435 -15.80 74.28 43.50
CA GLU A 435 -15.55 73.86 44.90
C GLU A 435 -16.37 74.76 45.86
N PRO A 436 -16.41 74.56 47.21
CA PRO A 436 -16.41 73.34 48.03
C PRO A 436 -17.42 73.42 49.21
N SER A 437 -17.64 72.32 49.96
CA SER A 437 -17.87 72.40 51.42
C SER A 437 -17.81 71.03 52.11
N HIS A 438 -16.88 70.92 53.07
CA HIS A 438 -16.87 70.25 54.40
C HIS A 438 -18.01 69.25 54.72
N THR A 439 -17.79 68.11 55.37
CA THR A 439 -17.19 67.94 56.71
C THR A 439 -16.84 66.46 57.01
N ASP A 440 -15.81 66.31 57.85
CA ASP A 440 -15.54 65.26 58.85
C ASP A 440 -14.96 63.86 58.51
N ALA A 441 -13.84 63.62 59.19
CA ALA A 441 -12.95 62.46 59.28
C ALA A 441 -13.48 61.39 60.30
N PRO A 442 -12.75 60.30 60.67
CA PRO A 442 -11.37 59.95 60.34
C PRO A 442 -11.06 58.47 59.97
N GLU A 443 -9.92 58.33 59.30
CA GLU A 443 -8.86 57.31 59.45
C GLU A 443 -9.22 55.82 59.54
N GLU A 444 -8.70 55.04 58.57
CA GLU A 444 -7.68 54.04 58.90
C GLU A 444 -6.76 53.77 57.69
N ASP A 445 -5.47 53.81 58.00
CA ASP A 445 -4.29 53.69 57.15
C ASP A 445 -4.03 52.23 56.79
N HIS A 446 -3.80 51.93 55.50
CA HIS A 446 -2.77 50.95 55.10
C HIS A 446 -2.29 51.22 53.67
N THR A 447 -1.24 52.03 53.65
CA THR A 447 -0.18 52.15 52.68
C THR A 447 0.31 50.83 52.00
N LEU A 448 0.66 50.99 50.71
CA LEU A 448 1.75 50.33 49.95
C LEU A 448 1.51 48.94 49.31
N SER A 449 1.24 48.93 48.00
CA SER A 449 2.32 48.93 47.00
C SER A 449 1.82 48.65 45.58
N ASN A 450 1.95 49.66 44.74
CA ASN A 450 2.04 49.55 43.29
C ASN A 450 3.10 48.52 42.88
N LYS A 451 2.68 47.45 42.21
CA LYS A 451 3.50 46.78 41.20
C LYS A 451 2.74 46.78 39.88
N SER A 452 3.10 47.78 39.07
CA SER A 452 2.88 47.79 37.62
C SER A 452 3.25 46.43 37.03
N ARG A 453 2.24 45.63 36.69
CA ARG A 453 2.40 44.50 35.78
C ARG A 453 2.49 45.09 34.39
N ARG A 454 3.70 45.07 33.82
CA ARG A 454 3.97 45.30 32.40
C ARG A 454 2.89 44.60 31.57
N HIS A 455 2.14 45.38 30.82
CA HIS A 455 1.25 44.88 29.78
C HIS A 455 2.17 44.21 28.74
N VAL A 456 2.27 42.89 28.77
CA VAL A 456 2.81 42.14 27.64
C VAL A 456 1.72 42.24 26.57
N GLU A 457 1.98 42.98 25.49
CA GLU A 457 1.21 42.85 24.26
C GLU A 457 1.22 41.38 23.85
N SER A 458 0.12 40.68 24.07
CA SER A 458 -0.01 39.31 23.56
C SER A 458 -0.12 39.40 22.05
N VAL A 459 0.96 38.99 21.35
CA VAL A 459 0.97 38.84 19.90
C VAL A 459 -0.28 38.05 19.50
N ALA A 460 -1.10 38.62 18.63
CA ALA A 460 -2.32 37.97 18.16
C ALA A 460 -1.93 36.60 17.58
N PRO A 461 -2.63 35.52 17.95
CA PRO A 461 -2.13 34.20 17.66
C PRO A 461 -2.38 33.91 16.16
N LEU A 462 -1.33 33.53 15.39
CA LEU A 462 -1.36 33.25 13.94
C LEU A 462 -2.57 32.40 13.46
N PRO A 463 -3.26 32.72 12.36
CA PRO A 463 -4.32 31.86 11.83
C PRO A 463 -3.79 30.46 11.45
N VAL A 464 -4.68 29.47 11.39
CA VAL A 464 -4.37 28.11 10.90
C VAL A 464 -4.89 27.98 9.47
N ALA A 465 -4.04 27.63 8.52
CA ALA A 465 -4.43 27.34 7.14
C ALA A 465 -4.47 25.83 6.90
N VAL A 466 -5.43 25.39 6.08
CA VAL A 466 -5.47 24.04 5.52
C VAL A 466 -5.49 24.16 4.02
N VAL A 467 -4.65 23.39 3.35
CA VAL A 467 -4.65 23.22 1.89
C VAL A 467 -4.69 21.73 1.57
N ILE A 468 -5.62 21.34 0.71
CA ILE A 468 -5.74 20.00 0.15
C ILE A 468 -5.55 20.10 -1.36
N VAL A 469 -4.61 19.33 -1.91
CA VAL A 469 -4.39 19.21 -3.35
C VAL A 469 -4.71 17.79 -3.78
N PHE A 470 -5.74 17.61 -4.60
CA PHE A 470 -6.14 16.32 -5.16
C PHE A 470 -5.66 16.21 -6.61
N ARG A 471 -4.85 15.21 -6.92
CA ARG A 471 -4.29 14.98 -8.27
C ARG A 471 -5.35 14.54 -9.27
N SER A 472 -6.10 13.51 -8.90
CA SER A 472 -6.94 12.69 -9.79
C SER A 472 -8.43 12.99 -9.67
N LEU A 473 -8.86 13.68 -8.61
CA LEU A 473 -10.27 13.93 -8.30
C LEU A 473 -11.02 14.63 -9.47
N GLY A 474 -10.34 15.48 -10.25
CA GLY A 474 -10.93 16.13 -11.42
C GLY A 474 -11.41 15.16 -12.50
N GLN A 475 -10.82 13.97 -12.60
CA GLN A 475 -11.24 12.91 -13.54
C GLN A 475 -12.37 12.04 -12.98
N LEU A 476 -12.56 12.07 -11.66
CA LEU A 476 -13.54 11.23 -10.95
C LEU A 476 -14.84 11.98 -10.65
N LEU A 477 -14.80 13.31 -10.58
CA LEU A 477 -15.99 14.12 -10.34
C LEU A 477 -16.98 14.02 -11.50
N PRO A 478 -18.30 14.09 -11.22
CA PRO A 478 -19.31 14.12 -12.27
C PRO A 478 -19.12 15.30 -13.23
N GLU A 479 -19.29 15.06 -14.52
CA GLU A 479 -19.24 16.07 -15.60
C GLU A 479 -20.48 16.99 -15.61
N ARG A 480 -20.81 17.59 -14.46
CA ARG A 480 -21.92 18.55 -14.31
C ARG A 480 -21.35 19.94 -14.10
N TYR A 481 -21.36 20.74 -15.17
CA TYR A 481 -20.85 22.10 -15.18
C TYR A 481 -22.00 23.10 -15.13
N ASP A 482 -21.87 24.15 -14.31
CA ASP A 482 -22.82 25.27 -14.32
C ASP A 482 -22.66 26.07 -15.64
N PRO A 483 -23.67 26.07 -16.52
CA PRO A 483 -23.59 26.78 -17.79
C PRO A 483 -23.79 28.30 -17.65
N ASP A 484 -24.25 28.80 -16.49
CA ASP A 484 -24.88 30.12 -16.37
C ASP A 484 -23.93 31.24 -15.93
N ARG A 485 -22.75 31.30 -16.55
CA ARG A 485 -22.01 32.57 -16.65
C ARG A 485 -22.33 33.20 -18.00
N ARG A 486 -23.30 34.13 -17.99
CA ARG A 486 -23.83 34.94 -19.12
C ARG A 486 -22.79 35.59 -20.07
N SER A 487 -21.49 35.42 -19.86
CA SER A 487 -20.38 35.96 -20.66
C SER A 487 -19.36 34.92 -21.17
N LEU A 488 -19.46 33.63 -20.82
CA LEU A 488 -18.53 32.60 -21.30
C LEU A 488 -19.23 31.53 -22.15
N ARG A 489 -18.92 31.50 -23.45
CA ARG A 489 -19.19 30.32 -24.31
C ARG A 489 -18.22 29.21 -23.91
N LEU A 490 -18.65 28.32 -23.02
CA LEU A 490 -17.91 27.10 -22.71
C LEU A 490 -17.81 26.22 -23.97
N PRO A 491 -16.69 25.51 -24.19
CA PRO A 491 -16.60 24.49 -25.24
C PRO A 491 -17.69 23.44 -25.08
N SER A 492 -18.02 22.71 -26.15
CA SER A 492 -19.05 21.66 -26.12
C SER A 492 -18.78 20.53 -25.12
N ARG A 493 -17.52 20.37 -24.67
CA ARG A 493 -17.08 19.38 -23.67
C ARG A 493 -15.94 19.96 -22.81
N PRO A 494 -16.25 20.75 -21.77
CA PRO A 494 -15.22 21.18 -20.83
C PRO A 494 -14.71 19.97 -20.04
N VAL A 495 -13.43 19.99 -19.66
CA VAL A 495 -12.83 18.97 -18.78
C VAL A 495 -12.05 19.66 -17.66
N ILE A 496 -11.89 18.98 -16.54
CA ILE A 496 -11.02 19.45 -15.45
C ILE A 496 -9.59 18.98 -15.78
N ASN A 497 -8.72 19.94 -16.10
CA ASN A 497 -7.34 19.69 -16.54
C ASN A 497 -6.28 20.13 -15.50
N THR A 498 -6.70 20.25 -14.25
CA THR A 498 -5.85 20.64 -13.13
C THR A 498 -6.14 19.74 -11.94
N PRO A 499 -5.20 19.61 -11.01
CA PRO A 499 -5.52 19.18 -9.66
C PRO A 499 -6.63 20.04 -9.06
N ILE A 500 -7.40 19.46 -8.15
CA ILE A 500 -8.41 20.19 -7.39
C ILE A 500 -7.76 20.65 -6.10
N VAL A 501 -7.84 21.96 -5.84
CA VAL A 501 -7.29 22.56 -4.64
C VAL A 501 -8.44 23.04 -3.77
N SER A 502 -8.49 22.57 -2.53
CA SER A 502 -9.40 23.05 -1.49
C SER A 502 -8.60 23.74 -0.39
N THR A 503 -9.08 24.88 0.09
CA THR A 503 -8.35 25.71 1.06
C THR A 503 -9.28 26.35 2.08
N LEU A 504 -8.86 26.40 3.34
CA LEU A 504 -9.56 27.10 4.41
C LEU A 504 -8.58 27.81 5.34
N VAL A 505 -9.02 28.92 5.95
CA VAL A 505 -8.26 29.63 6.98
C VAL A 505 -9.15 29.79 8.21
N TYR A 506 -8.62 29.37 9.36
CA TYR A 506 -9.27 29.51 10.66
C TYR A 506 -8.54 30.53 11.52
N SER A 507 -9.27 31.50 12.06
CA SER A 507 -8.80 32.48 13.03
C SER A 507 -9.70 32.46 14.26
N GLU A 508 -9.12 32.52 15.46
CA GLU A 508 -9.89 32.61 16.72
C GLU A 508 -10.42 34.04 16.98
N GLY A 509 -9.87 35.04 16.28
CA GLY A 509 -10.22 36.46 16.44
C GLY A 509 -11.45 36.89 15.63
N SER A 510 -11.51 38.18 15.30
CA SER A 510 -12.54 38.71 14.39
C SER A 510 -12.52 37.95 13.06
N PRO A 511 -13.70 37.60 12.51
CA PRO A 511 -13.77 36.93 11.22
C PRO A 511 -13.03 37.75 10.16
N LEU A 512 -12.28 37.06 9.30
CA LEU A 512 -11.61 37.70 8.17
C LEU A 512 -12.66 38.41 7.29
N PRO A 513 -12.33 39.57 6.71
CA PRO A 513 -13.24 40.28 5.81
C PRO A 513 -13.66 39.38 4.64
N SER A 514 -14.94 39.42 4.29
CA SER A 514 -15.51 38.69 3.15
C SER A 514 -16.18 39.70 2.23
N PRO A 515 -15.70 39.91 0.99
CA PRO A 515 -14.56 39.24 0.35
C PRO A 515 -13.19 39.69 0.92
N LEU A 516 -12.17 38.84 0.75
CA LEU A 516 -10.78 39.19 1.04
C LEU A 516 -10.28 40.19 -0.02
N ASP A 517 -9.65 41.27 0.42
CA ASP A 517 -8.97 42.26 -0.43
C ASP A 517 -7.56 42.51 0.14
N PRO A 518 -6.48 41.99 -0.48
CA PRO A 518 -6.43 41.27 -1.76
C PRO A 518 -7.06 39.85 -1.70
N PRO A 519 -7.44 39.25 -2.84
CA PRO A 519 -7.93 37.88 -2.90
C PRO A 519 -6.78 36.85 -2.76
N ILE A 520 -7.13 35.62 -2.39
CA ILE A 520 -6.20 34.49 -2.49
C ILE A 520 -5.82 34.22 -3.95
N THR A 521 -4.57 33.82 -4.18
CA THR A 521 -4.07 33.47 -5.52
C THR A 521 -3.84 31.97 -5.59
N LEU A 522 -4.36 31.32 -6.64
CA LEU A 522 -4.21 29.89 -6.89
C LEU A 522 -3.32 29.70 -8.10
N GLU A 523 -2.24 28.95 -7.94
CA GLU A 523 -1.32 28.59 -9.01
C GLU A 523 -1.50 27.09 -9.32
N TYR A 524 -1.88 26.78 -10.56
CA TYR A 524 -2.19 25.42 -10.98
C TYR A 524 -1.14 24.89 -11.95
N THR A 525 -0.75 23.64 -11.74
CA THR A 525 -0.02 22.85 -12.74
C THR A 525 -1.03 22.16 -13.65
N LEU A 526 -0.92 22.37 -14.97
CA LEU A 526 -1.80 21.73 -15.95
C LEU A 526 -1.39 20.26 -16.13
N LEU A 527 -2.38 19.36 -16.17
CA LEU A 527 -2.14 17.92 -16.39
C LEU A 527 -1.76 17.62 -17.84
N GLU A 528 -2.46 18.26 -18.79
CA GLU A 528 -2.22 18.14 -20.23
C GLU A 528 -2.10 19.52 -20.88
N THR A 529 -1.06 19.76 -21.67
CA THR A 529 -0.81 21.07 -22.30
C THR A 529 -1.10 21.09 -23.80
N GLU A 530 -1.22 19.92 -24.42
CA GLU A 530 -1.51 19.77 -25.85
C GLU A 530 -3.02 19.85 -26.12
N GLU A 531 -3.41 20.48 -27.23
CA GLU A 531 -4.80 20.63 -27.68
C GLU A 531 -5.79 21.27 -26.68
N ARG A 532 -5.29 21.91 -25.60
CA ARG A 532 -6.11 22.63 -24.61
C ARG A 532 -6.02 24.13 -24.83
N THR A 533 -7.15 24.83 -24.87
CA THR A 533 -7.21 26.30 -24.96
C THR A 533 -8.26 26.88 -24.02
N LYS A 534 -8.08 28.15 -23.63
CA LYS A 534 -9.04 28.94 -22.81
C LYS A 534 -9.34 28.34 -21.42
N PRO A 535 -8.35 28.29 -20.51
CA PRO A 535 -8.60 27.87 -19.13
C PRO A 535 -9.58 28.82 -18.44
N VAL A 536 -10.47 28.27 -17.62
CA VAL A 536 -11.47 29.03 -16.85
C VAL A 536 -11.40 28.59 -15.40
N CYS A 537 -11.20 29.55 -14.49
CA CYS A 537 -11.26 29.27 -13.06
C CYS A 537 -12.71 29.06 -12.62
N VAL A 538 -12.97 27.91 -12.02
CA VAL A 538 -14.27 27.52 -11.46
C VAL A 538 -14.09 27.05 -10.03
N PHE A 539 -15.16 27.04 -9.24
CA PHE A 539 -15.17 26.47 -7.90
C PHE A 539 -16.28 25.42 -7.81
N TRP A 540 -16.09 24.42 -6.96
CA TRP A 540 -17.09 23.39 -6.75
C TRP A 540 -18.17 23.88 -5.78
N ASN A 541 -19.44 23.83 -6.20
CA ASN A 541 -20.57 24.20 -5.34
C ASN A 541 -21.31 22.94 -4.86
N HIS A 542 -21.11 22.61 -3.57
CA HIS A 542 -21.77 21.47 -2.93
C HIS A 542 -23.29 21.56 -2.82
N SER A 543 -23.90 22.73 -3.08
CA SER A 543 -25.36 22.91 -3.04
C SER A 543 -26.09 22.43 -4.30
N ILE A 544 -25.36 22.15 -5.39
CA ILE A 544 -25.93 21.78 -6.69
C ILE A 544 -25.90 20.24 -6.91
N ALA A 545 -25.31 19.49 -5.97
CA ALA A 545 -25.00 18.06 -6.11
C ALA A 545 -26.05 17.11 -5.53
#